data_AF-A0A9P1I6G9-F1
#
_entry.id   AF-A0A9P1I6G9-F1
#
_cell.length_a   1.000
_cell.length_b   1.000
_cell.length_c   1.000
_cell.angle_alpha   90.00
_cell.angle_beta   90.00
_cell.angle_gamma   90.00
#
_symmetry.space_group_name_H-M   'P 1'
#
loop_
_entity.id
_entity.type
_entity.pdbx_description
1 polymer ?
#
loop_
_entity_poly.entity_id
_entity_poly.type
_entity_poly.pdbx_seq_one_letter_code
_entity_poly.pdbx_strand_id
1 'polypeptide(L)'
;MSLSLLTPRLVSKATLVRVLVIRQASSGLTVRADQSLKLAEPGYFKYARDISRDGRYANPAKLGDTPGRFLVRKLGHAYEVYPLLILMGIWCFLFAYIVYYSFEKNEVWLDRSHTVAPWDWERIRNNYWKKPTLTFDPTGVTHQRLEIMETLQDEMVAAAKSRGTR
;
A
#
# COMPACT_ATOMS: atom_id res chain seq x y z
N MET A 1 -20.87 9.80 14.82
CA MET A 1 -21.09 10.88 15.82
C MET A 1 -19.74 11.49 16.15
N SER A 2 -19.55 12.77 15.85
CA SER A 2 -18.25 13.45 15.93
C SER A 2 -17.92 13.81 17.39
N LEU A 3 -16.67 13.56 17.79
CA LEU A 3 -16.12 13.91 19.10
C LEU A 3 -15.79 15.42 19.22
N SER A 4 -16.45 16.28 18.44
CA SER A 4 -16.08 17.69 18.27
C SER A 4 -16.82 18.67 19.18
N LEU A 5 -17.54 18.20 20.21
CA LEU A 5 -18.34 19.04 21.12
C LEU A 5 -17.88 19.04 22.58
N LEU A 6 -16.61 18.71 22.85
CA LEU A 6 -15.96 19.07 24.12
C LEU A 6 -15.17 20.36 23.93
N THR A 7 -15.87 21.49 24.01
CA THR A 7 -15.22 22.80 24.18
C THR A 7 -14.43 22.82 25.49
N PRO A 8 -13.11 23.06 25.49
CA PRO A 8 -12.34 23.19 26.72
C PRO A 8 -12.54 24.61 27.28
N ARG A 9 -13.67 24.88 27.93
CA ARG A 9 -13.80 26.11 28.71
C ARG A 9 -12.97 25.94 30.00
N LEU A 10 -11.84 26.66 30.02
CA LEU A 10 -10.97 26.96 31.18
C LEU A 10 -10.13 25.81 31.75
N VAL A 11 -9.29 25.18 30.93
CA VAL A 11 -8.05 24.59 31.48
C VAL A 11 -7.04 25.73 31.64
N SER A 12 -6.87 26.24 32.86
CA SER A 12 -5.85 27.25 33.17
C SER A 12 -4.46 26.74 32.76
N LYS A 13 -3.57 27.67 32.35
CA LYS A 13 -2.17 27.36 32.05
C LYS A 13 -1.51 26.60 33.21
N ALA A 14 -1.87 26.94 34.46
CA ALA A 14 -1.40 26.24 35.65
C ALA A 14 -1.88 24.78 35.71
N THR A 15 -3.11 24.50 35.28
CA THR A 15 -3.67 23.14 35.23
C THR A 15 -3.00 22.31 34.14
N LEU A 16 -2.75 22.88 32.95
CA LEU A 16 -2.00 22.20 31.89
C LEU A 16 -0.56 21.89 32.31
N VAL A 17 0.13 22.85 32.92
CA VAL A 17 1.49 22.64 33.45
C VAL A 17 1.48 21.54 34.51
N ARG A 18 0.49 21.54 35.43
CA ARG A 18 0.37 20.49 36.45
C ARG A 18 0.12 19.11 35.84
N VAL A 19 -0.72 19.00 34.80
CA VAL A 19 -0.95 17.73 34.08
C VAL A 19 0.31 17.27 33.36
N LEU A 20 1.05 18.18 32.71
CA LEU A 20 2.31 17.86 32.04
C LEU A 20 3.39 17.43 33.04
N VAL A 21 3.50 18.12 34.18
CA VAL A 21 4.44 17.77 35.26
C VAL A 21 4.09 16.41 35.87
N ILE A 22 2.81 16.14 36.17
CA ILE A 22 2.37 14.82 36.68
C ILE A 22 2.65 13.73 35.64
N ARG A 23 2.38 14.00 34.36
CA ARG A 23 2.65 13.05 33.27
C ARG A 23 4.15 12.74 33.16
N GLN A 24 5.01 13.76 33.20
CA GLN A 24 6.46 13.59 33.16
C GLN A 24 7.00 12.90 34.42
N ALA A 25 6.51 13.25 35.60
CA ALA A 25 6.87 12.60 36.86
C ALA A 25 6.44 11.11 36.91
N SER A 26 5.33 10.76 36.23
CA SER A 26 4.85 9.37 36.14
C SER A 26 5.57 8.53 35.07
N SER A 27 6.41 9.12 34.22
CA SER A 27 7.01 8.42 33.07
C SER A 27 8.01 7.33 33.46
N GLY A 28 8.57 7.38 34.66
CA GLY A 28 9.51 6.39 35.20
C GLY A 28 9.00 5.55 36.38
N LEU A 29 7.71 5.66 36.72
CA LEU A 29 7.16 4.91 37.86
C LEU A 29 7.03 3.43 37.47
N THR A 30 7.80 2.57 38.13
CA THR A 30 7.68 1.11 37.98
C THR A 30 6.66 0.58 38.96
N VAL A 31 5.68 -0.19 38.48
CA VAL A 31 4.66 -0.80 39.32
C VAL A 31 5.11 -2.22 39.67
N ARG A 32 5.41 -2.46 40.95
CA ARG A 32 5.67 -3.81 41.46
C ARG A 32 4.34 -4.50 41.72
N ALA A 33 4.01 -5.48 40.91
CA ALA A 33 2.93 -6.42 41.21
C ALA A 33 3.57 -7.71 41.72
N ASP A 34 3.56 -7.88 43.04
CA ASP A 34 3.95 -9.14 43.66
C ASP A 34 2.93 -10.22 43.33
N GLN A 35 3.40 -11.43 43.06
CA GLN A 35 2.51 -12.56 42.86
C GLN A 35 1.81 -12.91 44.17
N SER A 36 0.49 -13.07 44.11
CA SER A 36 -0.31 -13.46 45.28
C SER A 36 -0.03 -14.90 45.74
N LEU A 37 0.48 -15.75 44.85
CA LEU A 37 0.81 -17.14 45.13
C LEU A 37 2.32 -17.31 45.14
N LYS A 38 2.90 -17.45 46.33
CA LYS A 38 4.31 -17.80 46.54
C LYS A 38 4.36 -19.24 47.03
N LEU A 39 4.89 -20.15 46.22
CA LEU A 39 5.08 -21.55 46.61
C LEU A 39 6.26 -21.63 47.59
N ALA A 40 6.15 -22.45 48.62
CA ALA A 40 7.20 -22.65 49.62
C ALA A 40 8.43 -23.36 49.04
N GLU A 41 8.23 -24.19 48.01
CA GLU A 41 9.29 -24.90 47.31
C GLU A 41 9.35 -24.49 45.84
N PRO A 42 10.54 -24.22 45.28
CA PRO A 42 10.68 -23.87 43.88
C PRO A 42 10.53 -25.12 42.99
N GLY A 43 9.33 -25.36 42.50
CA GLY A 43 9.08 -26.38 41.47
C GLY A 43 9.67 -25.99 40.10
N TYR A 44 9.70 -26.94 39.16
CA TYR A 44 10.19 -26.73 37.78
C TYR A 44 9.37 -25.70 36.99
N PHE A 45 8.09 -25.52 37.33
CA PHE A 45 7.21 -24.57 36.67
C PHE A 45 7.27 -23.21 37.38
N LYS A 46 7.95 -22.25 36.74
CA LYS A 46 7.87 -20.84 37.12
C LYS A 46 6.56 -20.27 36.59
N TYR A 47 5.51 -20.25 37.41
CA TYR A 47 4.27 -19.57 37.06
C TYR A 47 4.48 -18.06 37.11
N ALA A 48 4.84 -17.44 35.98
CA ALA A 48 4.88 -16.00 35.81
C ALA A 48 3.61 -15.53 35.10
N ARG A 49 2.83 -14.64 35.73
CA ARG A 49 1.68 -14.01 35.09
C ARG A 49 2.15 -12.78 34.33
N ASP A 50 1.78 -12.70 33.06
CA ASP A 50 1.84 -11.47 32.26
C ASP A 50 0.81 -10.50 32.83
N ILE A 51 1.25 -9.40 33.46
CA ILE A 51 0.39 -8.58 34.31
C ILE A 51 -0.53 -7.69 33.49
N SER A 52 0.05 -6.90 32.58
CA SER A 52 -0.69 -6.00 31.70
C SER A 52 0.18 -5.54 30.53
N ARG A 53 -0.43 -4.95 29.49
CA ARG A 53 0.31 -4.37 28.35
C ARG A 53 1.00 -3.03 28.70
N ASP A 54 0.92 -2.58 29.95
CA ASP A 54 1.61 -1.39 30.42
C ASP A 54 3.10 -1.70 30.64
N GLY A 55 3.98 -0.95 29.98
CA GLY A 55 5.43 -1.11 30.05
C GLY A 55 6.05 -0.72 31.39
N ARG A 56 5.25 -0.19 32.32
CA ARG A 56 5.67 0.15 33.70
C ARG A 56 5.82 -1.06 34.61
N TYR A 57 5.25 -2.21 34.24
CA TYR A 57 5.39 -3.45 35.02
C TYR A 57 6.71 -4.15 34.72
N ALA A 58 7.26 -4.85 35.71
CA ALA A 58 8.49 -5.64 35.53
C ALA A 58 8.33 -6.79 34.51
N ASN A 59 7.13 -7.39 34.44
CA ASN A 59 6.75 -8.43 33.48
C ASN A 59 5.52 -7.97 32.69
N PRO A 60 5.69 -7.08 31.69
CA PRO A 60 4.60 -6.65 30.84
C PRO A 60 4.17 -7.79 29.92
N ALA A 61 2.89 -7.79 29.53
CA ALA A 61 2.32 -8.79 28.64
C ALA A 61 3.11 -8.85 27.33
N LYS A 62 3.47 -10.07 26.92
CA LYS A 62 4.24 -10.29 25.69
C LYS A 62 3.49 -9.65 24.52
N LEU A 63 4.20 -8.79 23.80
CA LEU A 63 3.63 -8.11 22.65
C LEU A 63 3.35 -9.15 21.56
N GLY A 64 2.08 -9.28 21.15
CA GLY A 64 1.62 -10.31 20.21
C GLY A 64 2.29 -10.22 18.83
N ASP A 65 2.18 -11.30 18.07
CA ASP A 65 2.75 -11.38 16.72
C ASP A 65 1.83 -10.71 15.71
N THR A 66 2.04 -9.41 15.50
CA THR A 66 1.47 -8.71 14.35
C THR A 66 2.09 -9.23 13.06
N PRO A 67 1.38 -9.24 11.91
CA PRO A 67 1.90 -9.72 10.64
C PRO A 67 3.28 -9.12 10.28
N GLY A 68 3.47 -7.82 10.46
CA GLY A 68 4.77 -7.18 10.21
C GLY A 68 5.88 -7.66 11.13
N ARG A 69 5.57 -7.92 12.40
CA ARG A 69 6.53 -8.45 13.38
C ARG A 69 6.84 -9.92 13.13
N PHE A 70 5.88 -10.71 12.66
CA PHE A 70 6.12 -12.08 12.22
C PHE A 70 7.07 -12.12 11.03
N LEU A 71 6.84 -11.26 10.02
CA LEU A 71 7.63 -11.24 8.78
C LEU A 71 9.03 -10.65 8.95
N VAL A 72 9.20 -9.64 9.81
CA VAL A 72 10.44 -8.82 9.85
C VAL A 72 11.32 -9.10 11.08
N ARG A 73 10.77 -9.59 12.21
CA ARG A 73 11.50 -9.66 13.50
C ARG A 73 12.71 -10.61 13.51
N LYS A 74 12.71 -11.65 12.69
CA LYS A 74 13.78 -12.68 12.65
C LYS A 74 14.59 -12.67 11.36
N LEU A 75 14.50 -11.63 10.55
CA LEU A 75 15.28 -11.49 9.31
C LEU A 75 16.77 -11.73 9.54
N GLY A 76 17.36 -11.13 10.57
CA GLY A 76 18.79 -11.27 10.87
C GLY A 76 19.26 -12.65 11.34
N HIS A 77 18.35 -13.61 11.57
CA HIS A 77 18.71 -14.98 12.00
C HIS A 77 18.32 -16.04 10.97
N ALA A 78 17.33 -15.76 10.12
CA ALA A 78 16.80 -16.69 9.12
C ALA A 78 17.28 -16.31 7.71
N TYR A 79 18.57 -16.53 7.44
CA TYR A 79 19.20 -16.20 6.15
C TYR A 79 18.58 -16.93 4.95
N GLU A 80 18.01 -18.11 5.19
CA GLU A 80 17.30 -18.92 4.19
C GLU A 80 16.07 -18.21 3.60
N VAL A 81 15.54 -17.19 4.30
CA VAL A 81 14.36 -16.44 3.88
C VAL A 81 14.72 -15.30 2.92
N TYR A 82 15.98 -14.85 2.88
CA TYR A 82 16.39 -13.74 2.03
C TYR A 82 16.18 -13.98 0.53
N PRO A 83 16.52 -15.16 -0.03
CA PRO A 83 16.21 -15.45 -1.43
C PRO A 83 14.71 -15.37 -1.75
N LEU A 84 13.84 -15.82 -0.83
CA LEU A 84 12.39 -15.75 -1.01
C LEU A 84 11.89 -14.30 -1.04
N LEU A 85 12.43 -13.44 -0.17
CA LEU A 85 12.08 -12.03 -0.13
C LEU A 85 12.60 -11.26 -1.34
N ILE A 86 13.80 -11.57 -1.81
CA ILE A 86 14.36 -11.01 -3.04
C ILE A 86 13.51 -11.43 -4.24
N LEU A 87 13.14 -12.72 -4.32
CA LEU A 87 12.26 -13.22 -5.37
C LEU A 87 10.91 -12.53 -5.37
N MET A 88 10.31 -12.31 -4.19
CA MET A 88 9.07 -11.54 -4.05
C MET A 88 9.24 -10.09 -4.50
N GLY A 89 10.37 -9.45 -4.18
CA GLY A 89 10.69 -8.11 -4.65
C GLY A 89 10.82 -8.02 -6.18
N ILE A 90 11.53 -8.98 -6.80
CA ILE A 90 11.65 -9.10 -8.26
C ILE A 90 10.28 -9.29 -8.89
N TRP A 91 9.46 -10.18 -8.32
CA TRP A 91 8.10 -10.41 -8.80
C TRP A 91 7.24 -9.15 -8.74
N CYS A 92 7.24 -8.43 -7.62
CA CYS A 92 6.49 -7.17 -7.48
C CYS A 92 6.95 -6.12 -8.49
N PHE A 93 8.26 -6.04 -8.75
CA PHE A 93 8.82 -5.13 -9.74
C PHE A 93 8.38 -5.49 -11.17
N LEU A 94 8.50 -6.76 -11.55
CA LEU A 94 8.05 -7.26 -12.86
C LEU A 94 6.54 -7.07 -13.03
N PHE A 95 5.76 -7.33 -11.99
CA PHE A 95 4.32 -7.11 -12.00
C PHE A 95 3.98 -5.63 -12.24
N ALA A 96 4.61 -4.71 -11.51
CA ALA A 96 4.41 -3.28 -11.69
C ALA A 96 4.83 -2.82 -13.10
N TYR A 97 5.94 -3.34 -13.62
CA TYR A 97 6.39 -3.06 -14.98
C TYR A 97 5.39 -3.55 -16.04
N ILE A 98 4.89 -4.78 -15.92
CA ILE A 98 3.90 -5.34 -16.85
C ILE A 98 2.59 -4.53 -16.79
N VAL A 99 2.14 -4.15 -15.60
CA VAL A 99 0.96 -3.31 -15.41
C VAL A 99 1.16 -1.94 -16.07
N TYR A 100 2.29 -1.29 -15.81
CA TYR A 100 2.64 -0.01 -16.44
C TYR A 100 2.63 -0.11 -17.96
N TYR A 101 3.31 -1.11 -18.53
CA TYR A 101 3.36 -1.33 -19.97
C TYR A 101 1.98 -1.67 -20.56
N SER A 102 1.14 -2.40 -19.82
CA SER A 102 -0.24 -2.71 -20.24
C SER A 102 -1.11 -1.46 -20.34
N PHE A 103 -0.85 -0.43 -19.53
CA PHE A 103 -1.56 0.85 -19.60
C PHE A 103 -1.11 1.76 -20.74
N GLU A 104 0.06 1.53 -21.34
CA GLU A 104 0.48 2.27 -22.55
C GLU A 104 -0.34 1.87 -23.80
N LYS A 105 -0.94 0.67 -23.77
CA LYS A 105 -1.79 0.17 -24.85
C LYS A 105 -3.07 1.00 -24.99
N ASN A 106 -3.47 1.25 -26.25
CA ASN A 106 -4.67 2.01 -26.64
C ASN A 106 -6.01 1.44 -26.10
N GLU A 107 -6.01 0.22 -25.62
CA GLU A 107 -7.23 -0.54 -25.30
C GLU A 107 -7.81 -0.18 -23.93
N VAL A 108 -6.98 0.34 -23.01
CA VAL A 108 -7.40 0.53 -21.63
C VAL A 108 -8.13 1.85 -21.44
N TRP A 109 -9.45 1.76 -21.32
CA TRP A 109 -10.33 2.90 -21.04
C TRP A 109 -10.40 3.22 -19.55
N LEU A 110 -9.29 3.76 -19.02
CA LEU A 110 -9.18 4.16 -17.61
C LEU A 110 -10.03 5.39 -17.28
N ASP A 111 -10.03 6.38 -18.18
CA ASP A 111 -10.79 7.62 -18.00
C ASP A 111 -12.02 7.67 -18.92
N ARG A 112 -13.20 7.55 -18.30
CA ARG A 112 -14.53 7.61 -18.95
C ARG A 112 -15.08 9.04 -19.05
N SER A 113 -14.30 10.07 -18.72
CA SER A 113 -14.72 11.47 -18.88
C SER A 113 -14.96 11.85 -20.35
N HIS A 114 -14.30 11.15 -21.27
CA HIS A 114 -14.44 11.36 -22.71
C HIS A 114 -15.57 10.53 -23.30
N THR A 115 -16.38 11.14 -24.15
CA THR A 115 -17.49 10.50 -24.87
C THR A 115 -17.03 9.48 -25.90
N VAL A 116 -15.77 9.59 -26.34
CA VAL A 116 -15.18 8.78 -27.40
C VAL A 116 -14.21 7.76 -26.81
N ALA A 117 -14.35 6.50 -27.23
CA ALA A 117 -13.51 5.40 -26.78
C ALA A 117 -12.01 5.63 -27.13
N PRO A 118 -11.06 5.11 -26.34
CA PRO A 118 -9.64 5.33 -26.55
C PRO A 118 -9.07 4.68 -27.81
N TRP A 119 -9.70 3.61 -28.32
CA TRP A 119 -9.38 2.98 -29.61
C TRP A 119 -10.08 3.64 -30.81
N ASP A 120 -10.84 4.71 -30.58
CA ASP A 120 -11.58 5.32 -31.67
C ASP A 120 -10.65 5.97 -32.69
N TRP A 121 -10.95 5.77 -33.98
CA TRP A 121 -10.10 6.21 -35.08
C TRP A 121 -9.78 7.69 -35.03
N GLU A 122 -10.78 8.55 -34.78
CA GLU A 122 -10.62 10.00 -34.71
C GLU A 122 -9.64 10.44 -33.61
N ARG A 123 -9.52 9.66 -32.54
CA ARG A 123 -8.59 9.90 -31.43
C ARG A 123 -7.20 9.32 -31.71
N ILE A 124 -7.11 8.11 -32.27
CA ILE A 124 -5.84 7.41 -32.46
C ILE A 124 -5.14 7.73 -33.77
N ARG A 125 -5.83 8.34 -34.75
CA ARG A 125 -5.33 8.59 -36.11
C ARG A 125 -3.92 9.18 -36.13
N ASN A 126 -3.58 10.11 -35.24
CA ASN A 126 -2.28 10.80 -35.26
C ASN A 126 -1.18 10.12 -34.42
N ASN A 127 -1.52 9.07 -33.68
CA ASN A 127 -0.66 8.50 -32.65
C ASN A 127 -0.65 6.96 -32.63
N TYR A 128 -1.42 6.26 -33.48
CA TYR A 128 -1.52 4.80 -33.44
C TYR A 128 -0.17 4.10 -33.69
N TRP A 129 0.64 4.59 -34.63
CA TRP A 129 1.97 4.04 -34.95
C TRP A 129 3.03 4.39 -33.89
N LYS A 130 2.77 5.36 -33.01
CA LYS A 130 3.72 5.75 -31.95
C LYS A 130 3.58 4.90 -30.70
N LYS A 131 2.55 4.08 -30.60
CA LYS A 131 2.24 3.30 -29.40
C LYS A 131 2.88 1.93 -29.46
N PRO A 132 3.45 1.45 -28.35
CA PRO A 132 4.19 0.20 -28.32
C PRO A 132 3.25 -0.99 -28.57
N THR A 133 3.61 -1.80 -29.57
CA THR A 133 2.91 -3.03 -29.96
C THR A 133 3.53 -4.27 -29.31
N LEU A 134 4.86 -4.30 -29.24
CA LEU A 134 5.64 -5.38 -28.64
C LEU A 134 6.53 -4.84 -27.53
N THR A 135 6.71 -5.61 -26.46
CA THR A 135 7.63 -5.27 -25.37
C THR A 135 9.08 -5.28 -25.84
N PHE A 136 9.39 -6.12 -26.84
CA PHE A 136 10.72 -6.29 -27.41
C PHE A 136 10.69 -6.04 -28.92
N ASP A 137 10.75 -4.77 -29.32
CA ASP A 137 10.99 -4.37 -30.71
C ASP A 137 12.17 -3.37 -30.77
N PRO A 138 13.42 -3.85 -30.71
CA PRO A 138 14.59 -2.97 -30.72
C PRO A 138 14.77 -2.21 -32.04
N THR A 139 14.19 -2.74 -33.12
CA THR A 139 14.30 -2.20 -34.48
C THR A 139 13.11 -1.34 -34.89
N GLY A 140 12.05 -1.28 -34.07
CA GLY A 140 10.84 -0.48 -34.32
C GLY A 140 10.09 -0.88 -35.59
N VAL A 141 10.24 -2.12 -36.06
CA VAL A 141 9.68 -2.57 -37.33
C VAL A 141 8.16 -2.63 -37.27
N THR A 142 7.58 -2.81 -36.08
CA THR A 142 6.13 -2.87 -35.89
C THR A 142 5.45 -1.50 -35.85
N HIS A 143 6.22 -0.41 -35.83
CA HIS A 143 5.74 0.97 -35.73
C HIS A 143 5.64 1.70 -37.09
N GLN A 144 5.46 0.95 -38.17
CA GLN A 144 5.35 1.54 -39.50
C GLN A 144 3.99 2.20 -39.71
N ARG A 145 4.04 3.42 -40.24
CA ARG A 145 2.85 4.17 -40.61
C ARG A 145 2.34 3.67 -41.97
N LEU A 146 1.04 3.39 -42.05
CA LEU A 146 0.38 2.87 -43.25
C LEU A 146 -0.65 3.87 -43.77
N GLU A 147 -0.20 4.81 -44.60
CA GLU A 147 -1.03 5.91 -45.10
C GLU A 147 -2.26 5.44 -45.90
N ILE A 148 -2.12 4.33 -46.65
CA ILE A 148 -3.23 3.75 -47.43
C ILE A 148 -4.34 3.22 -46.51
N MET A 149 -3.96 2.62 -45.37
CA MET A 149 -4.93 2.15 -44.39
C MET A 149 -5.59 3.32 -43.67
N GLU A 150 -4.85 4.41 -43.43
CA GLU A 150 -5.40 5.64 -42.85
C GLU A 150 -6.50 6.24 -43.75
N THR A 151 -6.25 6.36 -45.05
CA THR A 151 -7.23 6.90 -46.00
C THR A 151 -8.48 6.03 -46.08
N LEU A 152 -8.31 4.70 -46.12
CA LEU A 152 -9.43 3.77 -46.13
C LEU A 152 -10.28 3.90 -44.85
N GLN A 153 -9.63 4.03 -43.70
CA GLN A 153 -10.34 4.12 -42.43
C GLN A 153 -11.03 5.49 -42.24
N ASP A 154 -10.44 6.57 -42.74
CA ASP A 154 -11.08 7.89 -42.82
C ASP A 154 -12.37 7.83 -43.66
N GLU A 155 -12.33 7.18 -44.84
CA GLU A 155 -13.50 6.98 -45.70
C GLU A 155 -14.58 6.11 -45.04
N MET A 156 -14.19 5.04 -44.36
CA MET A 156 -15.11 4.18 -43.62
C MET A 156 -15.82 4.94 -42.49
N VAL A 157 -15.10 5.78 -41.74
CA VAL A 157 -15.68 6.61 -40.69
C VAL A 157 -16.62 7.66 -41.28
N ALA A 158 -16.24 8.30 -42.39
CA ALA A 158 -17.10 9.26 -43.08
C ALA A 158 -18.39 8.60 -43.61
N ALA A 159 -18.29 7.40 -44.17
CA ALA A 159 -19.43 6.60 -44.61
C ALA A 159 -20.31 6.11 -43.45
N ALA A 160 -19.71 5.77 -42.30
CA ALA A 160 -20.46 5.36 -41.11
C ALA A 160 -21.27 6.53 -40.52
N LYS A 161 -20.68 7.74 -40.51
CA LYS A 161 -21.36 8.98 -40.09
C LYS A 161 -22.49 9.35 -41.05
N SER A 162 -22.30 9.22 -42.37
CA SER A 162 -23.35 9.50 -43.34
C SER A 162 -24.52 8.51 -43.25
N ARG A 163 -24.26 7.27 -42.81
CA ARG A 163 -25.28 6.25 -42.53
C ARG A 163 -25.95 6.40 -41.15
N GLY A 164 -25.45 7.25 -40.27
CA GLY A 164 -25.95 7.42 -38.90
C GLY A 164 -25.69 6.22 -37.99
N THR A 165 -24.79 5.31 -38.38
CA THR A 165 -24.42 4.14 -37.56
C THR A 165 -23.37 4.45 -36.49
N ARG A 166 -22.87 5.69 -36.47
CA ARG A 166 -21.80 6.19 -35.61
C ARG A 166 -21.97 7.68 -35.38
#